data_AF-A0A832YM29-F1
#
_entry.id   AF-A0A832YM29-F1
#
_cell.length_a   1.000
_cell.length_b   1.000
_cell.length_c   1.000
_cell.angle_alpha   90.00
_cell.angle_beta   90.00
_cell.angle_gamma   90.00
#
_symmetry.space_group_name_H-M   'P 1'
#
loop_
_entity.id
_entity.type
_entity.pdbx_description
1 polymer ?
#
loop_
_entity_poly.entity_id
_entity_poly.type
_entity_poly.pdbx_seq_one_letter_code
_entity_poly.pdbx_strand_id
1 'polypeptide(L)'
;MAQSAPTPESSEKTSPLIGYVTPHVHWDRAWYLPFQQYRYRLIEFVDELLELLEDPESNYPSFEFDGQTVVLEDYLEVKPENRSRIEKLVKAGKLGVGPWYVLPDEFIVGGEALVRNLQFGHRIAEQFGGRSDIGYVPDPFGHVAQLPAILRGVGLDTFLFTRGAGKWVADAGCVFEWVAGDGKTSVTAVKQTPDYPCLMAWGFEERQLDAKNSSTVNVDTAMGRLQRLIDGLDETYNWAPPVVQLGNGSDHTMPQPTLPMLIEAANQHFAGVIELRHARFGDFFAAIKQWAENDACIKTMENAGLTTDEDCEDLSDVISAGTWGGIILWMGILSCLAVIMMFILPKFGV
;
A
#
# COMPACT_ATOMS: atom_id res chain seq x y z
N MET A 1 -30.36 33.30 -47.29
CA MET A 1 -29.07 33.33 -46.59
C MET A 1 -29.32 33.00 -45.14
N ALA A 2 -29.08 31.75 -44.74
CA ALA A 2 -29.01 31.35 -43.35
C ALA A 2 -27.62 30.76 -43.17
N GLN A 3 -26.77 31.47 -42.43
CA GLN A 3 -25.41 31.04 -42.12
C GLN A 3 -25.52 29.87 -41.14
N SER A 4 -24.99 28.72 -41.55
CA SER A 4 -24.73 27.58 -40.66
C SER A 4 -23.76 28.03 -39.56
N ALA A 5 -24.16 27.85 -38.30
CA ALA A 5 -23.25 27.97 -37.18
C ALA A 5 -22.10 26.96 -37.35
N PRO A 6 -20.84 27.35 -37.10
CA PRO A 6 -19.74 26.40 -37.13
C PRO A 6 -19.87 25.46 -35.93
N THR A 7 -19.91 24.16 -36.20
CA THR A 7 -19.62 23.13 -35.21
C THR A 7 -18.22 23.39 -34.65
N PRO A 8 -17.99 23.39 -33.33
CA PRO A 8 -16.63 23.47 -32.82
C PRO A 8 -15.92 22.14 -33.12
N GLU A 9 -15.11 22.14 -34.18
CA GLU A 9 -13.92 21.29 -34.24
C GLU A 9 -12.79 21.99 -33.47
N SER A 10 -12.27 21.37 -32.41
CA SER A 10 -10.88 21.50 -31.93
C SER A 10 -10.68 20.60 -30.70
N SER A 11 -9.87 19.53 -30.79
CA SER A 11 -8.48 19.44 -30.29
C SER A 11 -8.43 18.97 -28.82
N GLU A 12 -7.74 17.92 -28.39
CA GLU A 12 -6.53 17.21 -28.84
C GLU A 12 -6.74 15.70 -28.60
N LYS A 13 -6.06 14.82 -29.33
CA LYS A 13 -5.92 13.42 -28.87
C LYS A 13 -4.94 13.43 -27.70
N THR A 14 -5.46 13.66 -26.50
CA THR A 14 -4.77 13.33 -25.26
C THR A 14 -4.49 11.83 -25.27
N SER A 15 -3.24 11.45 -24.97
CA SER A 15 -2.89 10.04 -24.76
C SER A 15 -3.82 9.45 -23.68
N PRO A 16 -4.19 8.16 -23.78
CA PRO A 16 -5.05 7.54 -22.77
C PRO A 16 -4.38 7.60 -21.39
N LEU A 17 -5.21 7.69 -20.34
CA LEU A 17 -4.77 7.54 -18.96
C LEU A 17 -4.12 6.17 -18.78
N ILE A 18 -3.04 6.06 -17.98
CA ILE A 18 -2.43 4.75 -17.68
C ILE A 18 -2.78 4.37 -16.23
N GLY A 19 -3.52 3.27 -16.06
CA GLY A 19 -3.85 2.73 -14.74
C GLY A 19 -2.89 1.63 -14.32
N TYR A 20 -2.13 1.84 -13.26
CA TYR A 20 -1.27 0.84 -12.64
C TYR A 20 -2.07 0.07 -11.60
N VAL A 21 -2.53 -1.12 -11.96
CA VAL A 21 -3.31 -2.01 -11.10
C VAL A 21 -2.36 -2.84 -10.26
N THR A 22 -2.36 -2.59 -8.95
CA THR A 22 -1.45 -3.25 -8.00
C THR A 22 -2.24 -4.20 -7.10
N PRO A 23 -2.15 -5.51 -7.34
CA PRO A 23 -2.72 -6.46 -6.41
C PRO A 23 -1.90 -6.52 -5.14
N HIS A 24 -2.60 -6.47 -4.02
CA HIS A 24 -2.02 -6.45 -2.70
C HIS A 24 -3.01 -7.04 -1.69
N VAL A 25 -2.57 -7.15 -0.45
CA VAL A 25 -3.44 -7.41 0.70
C VAL A 25 -3.06 -6.40 1.78
N HIS A 26 -4.03 -5.99 2.59
CA HIS A 26 -3.72 -5.38 3.89
C HIS A 26 -3.89 -6.44 4.97
N TRP A 27 -2.84 -6.68 5.76
CA TRP A 27 -2.80 -7.78 6.72
C TRP A 27 -2.54 -7.29 8.13
N ASP A 28 -3.59 -6.86 8.82
CA ASP A 28 -3.51 -6.67 10.27
C ASP A 28 -3.12 -7.98 10.94
N ARG A 29 -1.97 -7.97 11.61
CA ARG A 29 -1.44 -9.14 12.31
C ARG A 29 -2.37 -9.59 13.46
N ALA A 30 -3.07 -8.63 14.07
CA ALA A 30 -4.14 -8.85 15.03
C ALA A 30 -5.06 -7.63 15.07
N TRP A 31 -6.37 -7.87 15.13
CA TRP A 31 -7.40 -6.82 15.16
C TRP A 31 -8.63 -7.31 15.94
N TYR A 32 -9.79 -7.50 15.29
CA TYR A 32 -11.01 -8.01 15.94
C TYR A 32 -10.99 -9.51 16.28
N LEU A 33 -10.02 -10.27 15.74
CA LEU A 33 -9.74 -11.67 16.13
C LEU A 33 -8.37 -11.80 16.80
N PRO A 34 -8.17 -12.82 17.65
CA PRO A 34 -6.86 -13.13 18.21
C PRO A 34 -5.82 -13.44 17.11
N PHE A 35 -4.56 -13.11 17.39
CA PHE A 35 -3.41 -13.37 16.49
C PHE A 35 -3.43 -14.77 15.86
N GLN A 36 -3.71 -15.82 16.62
CA GLN A 36 -3.68 -17.19 16.10
C GLN A 36 -4.76 -17.47 15.05
N GLN A 37 -5.90 -16.78 15.09
CA GLN A 37 -6.93 -16.92 14.04
C GLN A 37 -6.49 -16.20 12.76
N TYR A 38 -5.88 -15.03 12.87
CA TYR A 38 -5.28 -14.36 11.72
C TYR A 38 -4.11 -15.18 11.16
N ARG A 39 -3.25 -15.75 12.02
CA ARG A 39 -2.16 -16.63 11.57
C ARG A 39 -2.67 -17.85 10.81
N TYR A 40 -3.79 -18.45 11.23
CA TYR A 40 -4.41 -19.54 10.48
C TYR A 40 -4.84 -19.09 9.08
N ARG A 41 -5.52 -17.95 8.95
CA ARG A 41 -5.91 -17.37 7.66
C ARG A 41 -4.71 -16.97 6.80
N LEU A 42 -3.63 -16.50 7.43
CA LEU A 42 -2.38 -16.12 6.75
C LEU A 42 -1.77 -17.34 6.06
N ILE A 43 -1.86 -18.52 6.69
CA ILE A 43 -1.36 -19.76 6.11
C ILE A 43 -2.14 -20.12 4.85
N GLU A 44 -3.48 -20.09 4.91
CA GLU A 44 -4.35 -20.36 3.75
C GLU A 44 -4.09 -19.34 2.63
N PHE A 45 -4.01 -18.05 2.98
CA PHE A 45 -3.72 -16.96 2.04
C PHE A 45 -2.38 -17.16 1.33
N VAL A 46 -1.30 -17.40 2.07
CA VAL A 46 0.05 -17.52 1.47
C VAL A 46 0.14 -18.79 0.63
N ASP A 47 -0.47 -19.92 1.05
CA ASP A 47 -0.48 -21.13 0.23
C ASP A 47 -1.11 -20.88 -1.16
N GLU A 48 -2.28 -20.24 -1.20
CA GLU A 48 -2.95 -19.90 -2.46
C GLU A 48 -2.18 -18.85 -3.26
N LEU A 49 -1.59 -17.85 -2.61
CA LEU A 49 -0.78 -16.84 -3.28
C LEU A 49 0.45 -17.46 -3.94
N LEU A 50 1.12 -18.40 -3.28
CA LEU A 50 2.26 -19.11 -3.85
C LEU A 50 1.85 -19.92 -5.07
N GLU A 51 0.73 -20.65 -5.00
CA GLU A 51 0.20 -21.41 -6.14
C GLU A 51 -0.14 -20.50 -7.32
N LEU A 52 -0.81 -19.37 -7.07
CA LEU A 52 -1.17 -18.40 -8.10
C LEU A 52 0.05 -17.79 -8.81
N LEU A 53 1.08 -17.41 -8.05
CA LEU A 53 2.28 -16.77 -8.59
C LEU A 53 3.23 -17.77 -9.29
N GLU A 54 3.19 -19.04 -8.91
CA GLU A 54 3.97 -20.12 -9.51
C GLU A 54 3.33 -20.69 -10.78
N ASP A 55 2.01 -20.60 -10.91
CA ASP A 55 1.28 -21.04 -12.11
C ASP A 55 1.69 -20.22 -13.36
N PRO A 56 2.28 -20.85 -14.40
CA PRO A 56 2.65 -20.15 -15.63
C PRO A 56 1.43 -19.68 -16.44
N GLU A 57 0.26 -20.30 -16.26
CA GLU A 57 -0.96 -19.97 -17.01
C GLU A 57 -1.77 -18.85 -16.35
N SER A 58 -1.43 -18.45 -15.12
CA SER A 58 -2.18 -17.43 -14.38
C SER A 58 -2.03 -16.02 -14.95
N ASN A 59 -0.99 -15.76 -15.76
CA ASN A 59 -0.63 -14.43 -16.26
C ASN A 59 -0.57 -13.38 -15.12
N TYR A 60 -0.07 -13.78 -13.94
CA TYR A 60 -0.01 -12.95 -12.74
C TYR A 60 1.43 -12.50 -12.47
N PRO A 61 1.86 -11.32 -12.97
CA PRO A 61 3.27 -10.92 -12.95
C PRO A 61 3.79 -10.53 -11.57
N SER A 62 2.96 -9.99 -10.68
CA SER A 62 3.41 -9.50 -9.37
C SER A 62 2.29 -9.40 -8.33
N PHE A 63 2.65 -9.44 -7.05
CA PHE A 63 1.77 -9.16 -5.91
C PHE A 63 2.55 -8.43 -4.80
N GLU A 64 1.97 -7.39 -4.20
CA GLU A 64 2.59 -6.63 -3.09
C GLU A 64 2.09 -7.14 -1.74
N PHE A 65 2.99 -7.71 -0.93
CA PHE A 65 2.64 -8.31 0.35
C PHE A 65 2.70 -7.29 1.50
N ASP A 66 1.83 -6.29 1.42
CA ASP A 66 1.50 -5.32 2.47
C ASP A 66 2.67 -4.49 3.05
N GLY A 67 3.82 -4.46 2.40
CA GLY A 67 4.92 -3.62 2.87
C GLY A 67 5.62 -4.09 4.15
N GLN A 68 5.22 -5.23 4.75
CA GLN A 68 5.72 -5.74 6.03
C GLN A 68 6.38 -7.12 5.88
N THR A 69 7.49 -7.36 6.59
CA THR A 69 8.20 -8.64 6.51
C THR A 69 7.84 -9.64 7.61
N VAL A 70 7.23 -9.21 8.73
CA VAL A 70 6.90 -10.11 9.85
C VAL A 70 5.99 -11.27 9.43
N VAL A 71 5.12 -11.04 8.45
CA VAL A 71 4.18 -12.04 7.91
C VAL A 71 4.92 -13.24 7.28
N LEU A 72 6.14 -13.02 6.77
CA LEU A 72 6.97 -14.10 6.24
C LEU A 72 7.42 -15.04 7.37
N GLU A 73 7.82 -14.48 8.51
CA GLU A 73 8.23 -15.26 9.68
C GLU A 73 7.04 -15.99 10.31
N ASP A 74 5.89 -15.31 10.43
CA ASP A 74 4.66 -15.90 10.95
C ASP A 74 4.22 -17.12 10.13
N TYR A 75 4.33 -17.04 8.80
CA TYR A 75 4.05 -18.14 7.90
C TYR A 75 5.11 -19.26 8.00
N LEU A 76 6.40 -18.91 7.94
CA LEU A 76 7.49 -19.88 7.89
C LEU A 76 7.77 -20.58 9.22
N GLU A 77 7.34 -20.04 10.36
CA GLU A 77 7.36 -20.80 11.61
C GLU A 77 6.34 -21.97 11.58
N VAL A 78 5.30 -21.91 10.73
CA VAL A 78 4.37 -23.04 10.52
C VAL A 78 4.75 -23.90 9.32
N LYS A 79 5.14 -23.29 8.20
CA LYS A 79 5.48 -23.97 6.94
C LYS A 79 6.92 -23.65 6.48
N PRO A 80 7.95 -24.04 7.26
CA PRO A 80 9.34 -23.71 6.95
C PRO A 80 9.82 -24.24 5.59
N GLU A 81 9.20 -25.32 5.09
CA GLU A 81 9.47 -25.92 3.78
C GLU A 81 9.26 -24.96 2.60
N ASN A 82 8.38 -23.97 2.75
CA ASN A 82 8.03 -23.03 1.69
C ASN A 82 9.02 -21.85 1.57
N ARG A 83 10.05 -21.77 2.43
CA ARG A 83 11.07 -20.69 2.38
C ARG A 83 11.68 -20.52 1.00
N SER A 84 12.06 -21.63 0.37
CA SER A 84 12.70 -21.60 -0.96
C SER A 84 11.76 -21.14 -2.08
N ARG A 85 10.44 -21.35 -1.94
CA ARG A 85 9.42 -20.87 -2.88
C ARG A 85 9.29 -19.35 -2.79
N ILE A 86 9.14 -18.83 -1.57
CA ILE A 86 9.09 -17.38 -1.30
C ILE A 86 10.34 -16.69 -1.84
N GLU A 87 11.54 -17.20 -1.52
CA GLU A 87 12.80 -16.61 -2.02
C GLU A 87 12.85 -16.52 -3.55
N LYS A 88 12.37 -17.55 -4.26
CA LYS A 88 12.37 -17.54 -5.73
C LYS A 88 11.43 -16.46 -6.26
N LEU A 89 10.24 -16.32 -5.69
CA LEU A 89 9.25 -15.32 -6.11
C LEU A 89 9.70 -13.90 -5.82
N VAL A 90 10.31 -13.66 -4.64
CA VAL A 90 10.90 -12.36 -4.28
C VAL A 90 12.04 -11.99 -5.24
N LYS A 91 13.00 -12.89 -5.47
CA LYS A 91 14.12 -12.67 -6.41
C LYS A 91 13.65 -12.45 -7.84
N ALA A 92 12.56 -13.10 -8.25
CA ALA A 92 11.94 -12.91 -9.56
C ALA A 92 11.11 -11.62 -9.68
N GLY A 93 10.93 -10.87 -8.59
CA GLY A 93 10.07 -9.68 -8.54
C GLY A 93 8.56 -9.98 -8.61
N LYS A 94 8.16 -11.25 -8.46
CA LYS A 94 6.75 -11.68 -8.44
C LYS A 94 6.07 -11.42 -7.10
N LEU A 95 6.83 -11.38 -6.01
CA LEU A 95 6.33 -11.11 -4.66
C LEU A 95 7.09 -9.93 -4.06
N GLY A 96 6.43 -8.78 -3.90
CA GLY A 96 6.96 -7.62 -3.21
C GLY A 96 6.83 -7.79 -1.69
N VAL A 97 7.90 -7.53 -0.95
CA VAL A 97 7.95 -7.65 0.52
C VAL A 97 8.70 -6.47 1.13
N GLY A 98 8.39 -6.10 2.37
CA GLY A 98 8.99 -4.93 3.01
C GLY A 98 8.59 -3.61 2.33
N PRO A 99 9.15 -2.46 2.75
CA PRO A 99 10.43 -2.33 3.45
C PRO A 99 10.31 -2.36 4.99
N TRP A 100 9.11 -2.34 5.53
CA TRP A 100 8.88 -2.33 6.97
C TRP A 100 8.98 -3.73 7.56
N TYR A 101 9.28 -3.82 8.85
CA TYR A 101 9.13 -5.09 9.58
C TYR A 101 7.66 -5.33 9.94
N VAL A 102 7.00 -4.30 10.48
CA VAL A 102 5.55 -4.21 10.75
C VAL A 102 5.03 -2.87 10.25
N LEU A 103 3.73 -2.75 9.98
CA LEU A 103 3.11 -1.45 9.71
C LEU A 103 2.82 -0.72 11.04
N PRO A 104 3.47 0.43 11.34
CA PRO A 104 3.34 1.09 12.62
C PRO A 104 2.21 2.13 12.64
N ASP A 105 1.66 2.40 13.83
CA ASP A 105 1.09 3.72 14.14
C ASP A 105 2.25 4.67 14.47
N GLU A 106 2.43 5.71 13.65
CA GLU A 106 3.61 6.57 13.70
C GLU A 106 3.64 7.51 14.92
N PHE A 107 2.47 7.89 15.45
CA PHE A 107 2.39 8.83 16.57
C PHE A 107 2.54 8.14 17.93
N ILE A 108 2.20 6.86 18.01
CA ILE A 108 2.27 6.07 19.26
C ILE A 108 3.70 5.58 19.53
N VAL A 109 4.47 5.28 18.49
CA VAL A 109 5.83 4.74 18.65
C VAL A 109 6.88 5.86 18.64
N GLY A 110 8.01 5.66 19.33
CA GLY A 110 9.11 6.61 19.29
C GLY A 110 9.81 6.64 17.92
N GLY A 111 10.42 7.77 17.55
CA GLY A 111 11.12 7.90 16.25
C GLY A 111 12.23 6.87 16.01
N GLU A 112 12.98 6.49 17.04
CA GLU A 112 13.97 5.39 16.94
C GLU A 112 13.28 4.05 16.61
N ALA A 113 12.07 3.80 17.10
CA ALA A 113 11.33 2.58 16.78
C ALA A 113 10.95 2.54 15.30
N LEU A 114 10.56 3.67 14.69
CA LEU A 114 10.31 3.75 13.24
C LEU A 114 11.58 3.43 12.43
N VAL A 115 12.72 4.01 12.82
CA VAL A 115 14.01 3.72 12.17
C VAL A 115 14.38 2.24 12.32
N ARG A 116 14.23 1.65 13.51
CA ARG A 116 14.49 0.23 13.75
C ARG A 116 13.56 -0.66 12.95
N ASN A 117 12.29 -0.30 12.84
CA ASN A 117 11.29 -1.02 12.07
C ASN A 117 11.73 -1.18 10.60
N LEU A 118 12.16 -0.10 9.96
CA LEU A 118 12.70 -0.13 8.60
C LEU A 118 14.03 -0.90 8.50
N GLN A 119 14.94 -0.73 9.48
CA GLN A 119 16.21 -1.47 9.51
C GLN A 119 16.00 -2.99 9.63
N PHE A 120 15.02 -3.42 10.43
CA PHE A 120 14.67 -4.82 10.57
C PHE A 120 14.00 -5.34 9.30
N GLY A 121 13.01 -4.62 8.76
CA GLY A 121 12.32 -5.01 7.54
C GLY A 121 13.28 -5.18 6.36
N HIS A 122 14.17 -4.21 6.15
CA HIS A 122 15.23 -4.33 5.14
C HIS A 122 16.08 -5.58 5.34
N ARG A 123 16.56 -5.84 6.57
CA ARG A 123 17.42 -7.00 6.86
C ARG A 123 16.73 -8.34 6.64
N ILE A 124 15.43 -8.43 6.90
CA ILE A 124 14.65 -9.65 6.64
C ILE A 124 14.43 -9.80 5.13
N ALA A 125 13.98 -8.74 4.45
CA ALA A 125 13.73 -8.76 3.01
C ALA A 125 14.98 -9.15 2.19
N GLU A 126 16.17 -8.67 2.56
CA GLU A 126 17.45 -9.06 1.93
C GLU A 126 17.72 -10.58 2.03
N GLN A 127 17.27 -11.25 3.10
CA GLN A 127 17.40 -12.72 3.21
C GLN A 127 16.51 -13.46 2.21
N PHE A 128 15.44 -12.82 1.71
CA PHE A 128 14.55 -13.36 0.71
C PHE A 128 14.94 -12.99 -0.73
N GLY A 129 15.84 -12.02 -0.91
CA GLY A 129 16.40 -11.62 -2.20
C GLY A 129 16.12 -10.18 -2.60
N GLY A 130 15.60 -9.37 -1.70
CA GLY A 130 15.37 -7.94 -1.91
C GLY A 130 14.05 -7.48 -1.29
N ARG A 131 13.76 -6.19 -1.41
CA ARG A 131 12.54 -5.55 -0.90
C ARG A 131 11.82 -4.76 -1.98
N SER A 132 10.55 -4.44 -1.74
CA SER A 132 9.83 -3.40 -2.46
C SER A 132 10.30 -2.03 -1.95
N ASP A 133 10.91 -1.21 -2.82
CA ASP A 133 11.43 0.12 -2.47
C ASP A 133 10.30 1.17 -2.53
N ILE A 134 9.35 1.07 -1.60
CA ILE A 134 8.27 2.04 -1.45
C ILE A 134 8.01 2.38 0.02
N GLY A 135 7.89 3.68 0.33
CA GLY A 135 7.29 4.10 1.59
C GLY A 135 5.78 3.84 1.54
N TYR A 136 5.33 2.69 2.06
CA TYR A 136 3.92 2.32 2.07
C TYR A 136 3.46 2.02 3.49
N VAL A 137 2.48 2.79 3.98
CA VAL A 137 1.76 2.53 5.22
C VAL A 137 0.30 2.94 4.93
N PRO A 138 -0.57 1.99 4.54
CA PRO A 138 -1.88 2.34 3.97
C PRO A 138 -2.85 2.87 5.03
N ASP A 139 -2.96 2.24 6.19
CA ASP A 139 -4.00 2.53 7.19
C ASP A 139 -3.53 3.12 8.53
N PRO A 140 -2.45 3.93 8.64
CA PRO A 140 -2.10 4.56 9.91
C PRO A 140 -3.01 5.76 10.18
N PHE A 141 -3.18 6.11 11.46
CA PHE A 141 -4.01 7.23 11.89
C PHE A 141 -3.25 8.56 11.79
N GLY A 142 -2.78 8.82 10.58
CA GLY A 142 -1.95 9.96 10.19
C GLY A 142 -0.45 9.66 10.19
N HIS A 143 0.32 10.63 9.70
CA HIS A 143 1.75 10.48 9.48
C HIS A 143 2.56 11.62 10.09
N VAL A 144 3.72 11.29 10.67
CA VAL A 144 4.59 12.28 11.33
C VAL A 144 5.29 13.16 10.30
N ALA A 145 5.42 14.46 10.58
CA ALA A 145 6.06 15.43 9.68
C ALA A 145 7.53 15.09 9.30
N GLN A 146 8.21 14.28 10.12
CA GLN A 146 9.59 13.87 9.90
C GLN A 146 9.73 12.59 9.05
N LEU A 147 8.61 11.95 8.66
CA LEU A 147 8.63 10.71 7.89
C LEU A 147 9.46 10.82 6.59
N PRO A 148 9.43 11.92 5.81
CA PRO A 148 10.28 12.05 4.63
C PRO A 148 11.78 11.87 4.93
N ALA A 149 12.26 12.39 6.06
CA ALA A 149 13.65 12.23 6.47
C ALA A 149 13.98 10.79 6.89
N ILE A 150 13.04 10.12 7.57
CA ILE A 150 13.18 8.73 7.98
C ILE A 150 13.26 7.82 6.74
N LEU A 151 12.35 8.00 5.78
CA LEU A 151 12.29 7.24 4.53
C LEU A 151 13.56 7.43 3.70
N ARG A 152 13.99 8.68 3.51
CA ARG A 152 15.24 8.99 2.79
C ARG A 152 16.47 8.44 3.46
N GLY A 153 16.50 8.38 4.80
CA GLY A 153 17.56 7.73 5.57
C GLY A 153 17.74 6.25 5.27
N VAL A 154 16.72 5.58 4.73
CA VAL A 154 16.78 4.17 4.27
C VAL A 154 16.67 4.04 2.74
N GLY A 155 16.96 5.12 2.01
CA GLY A 155 17.02 5.14 0.55
C GLY A 155 15.66 5.16 -0.15
N LEU A 156 14.56 5.39 0.56
CA LEU A 156 13.22 5.51 -0.02
C LEU A 156 12.92 6.97 -0.31
N ASP A 157 12.46 7.26 -1.53
CA ASP A 157 12.20 8.62 -2.01
C ASP A 157 10.76 8.86 -2.46
N THR A 158 9.91 7.87 -2.20
CA THR A 158 8.50 7.85 -2.54
C THR A 158 7.68 7.48 -1.31
N PHE A 159 6.47 8.02 -1.27
CA PHE A 159 5.53 7.72 -0.21
C PHE A 159 4.11 7.58 -0.77
N LEU A 160 3.46 6.46 -0.51
CA LEU A 160 2.08 6.17 -0.90
C LEU A 160 1.25 5.99 0.35
N PHE A 161 0.18 6.77 0.46
CA PHE A 161 -0.64 6.83 1.67
C PHE A 161 -2.13 6.93 1.36
N THR A 162 -2.96 6.49 2.31
CA THR A 162 -4.42 6.62 2.22
C THR A 162 -5.00 7.58 3.25
N ARG A 163 -4.48 7.69 4.48
CA ARG A 163 -5.04 8.58 5.52
C ARG A 163 -4.24 9.86 5.70
N GLY A 164 -4.86 10.89 6.26
CA GLY A 164 -4.21 12.20 6.46
C GLY A 164 -4.26 13.11 5.23
N ALA A 165 -5.29 12.97 4.39
CA ALA A 165 -5.54 13.83 3.24
C ALA A 165 -6.65 14.85 3.55
N GLY A 166 -6.26 16.10 3.76
CA GLY A 166 -7.16 17.24 3.91
C GLY A 166 -7.41 17.98 2.59
N LYS A 167 -8.13 19.11 2.66
CA LYS A 167 -8.44 19.94 1.48
C LYS A 167 -7.19 20.34 0.69
N TRP A 168 -6.09 20.61 1.39
CA TRP A 168 -4.83 21.00 0.75
C TRP A 168 -4.29 19.90 -0.19
N VAL A 169 -4.38 18.63 0.21
CA VAL A 169 -3.89 17.49 -0.59
C VAL A 169 -4.72 17.33 -1.87
N ALA A 170 -6.04 17.50 -1.78
CA ALA A 170 -6.91 17.52 -2.96
C ALA A 170 -6.60 18.71 -3.88
N ASP A 171 -6.40 19.91 -3.32
CA ASP A 171 -6.02 21.08 -4.11
C ASP A 171 -4.64 20.92 -4.76
N ALA A 172 -3.75 20.09 -4.19
CA ALA A 172 -2.45 19.72 -4.75
C ALA A 172 -2.54 18.65 -5.86
N GLY A 173 -3.73 18.16 -6.19
CA GLY A 173 -3.93 17.09 -7.17
C GLY A 173 -3.42 15.73 -6.69
N CYS A 174 -3.43 15.50 -5.38
CA CYS A 174 -3.02 14.25 -4.72
C CYS A 174 -1.56 13.82 -4.92
N VAL A 175 -0.73 14.64 -5.57
CA VAL A 175 0.71 14.42 -5.78
C VAL A 175 1.48 15.67 -5.37
N PHE A 176 2.43 15.53 -4.44
CA PHE A 176 3.19 16.66 -3.91
C PHE A 176 4.57 16.22 -3.42
N GLU A 177 5.51 17.16 -3.38
CA GLU A 177 6.78 16.98 -2.70
C GLU A 177 6.59 17.23 -1.19
N TRP A 178 6.82 16.21 -0.38
CA TRP A 178 6.70 16.31 1.08
C TRP A 178 8.07 16.49 1.72
N VAL A 179 8.30 17.66 2.30
CA VAL A 179 9.59 18.09 2.85
C VAL A 179 9.56 18.00 4.38
N ALA A 180 10.54 17.29 4.94
CA ALA A 180 10.72 17.18 6.39
C ALA A 180 11.11 18.51 7.04
N GLY A 181 11.06 18.57 8.37
CA GLY A 181 11.40 19.76 9.15
C GLY A 181 12.86 20.24 9.03
N ASP A 182 13.74 19.45 8.40
CA ASP A 182 15.11 19.87 8.10
C ASP A 182 15.22 20.79 6.86
N GLY A 183 14.12 20.95 6.11
CA GLY A 183 14.03 21.77 4.90
C GLY A 183 14.87 21.27 3.73
N LYS A 184 15.42 20.06 3.80
CA LYS A 184 16.33 19.49 2.79
C LYS A 184 15.88 18.15 2.29
N THR A 185 15.25 17.36 3.15
CA THR A 185 14.91 15.99 2.84
C THR A 185 13.45 15.91 2.41
N SER A 186 13.22 15.44 1.19
CA SER A 186 11.88 15.29 0.63
C SER A 186 11.63 13.90 0.06
N VAL A 187 10.35 13.57 -0.08
CA VAL A 187 9.85 12.42 -0.83
C VAL A 187 8.71 12.85 -1.74
N THR A 188 8.55 12.18 -2.88
CA THR A 188 7.36 12.32 -3.72
C THR A 188 6.22 11.56 -3.06
N ALA A 189 5.25 12.30 -2.51
CA ALA A 189 4.10 11.74 -1.80
C ALA A 189 2.89 11.69 -2.73
N VAL A 190 2.19 10.54 -2.71
CA VAL A 190 0.98 10.30 -3.50
C VAL A 190 -0.12 9.79 -2.58
N LYS A 191 -1.27 10.46 -2.62
CA LYS A 191 -2.50 9.97 -1.98
C LYS A 191 -3.18 8.97 -2.89
N GLN A 192 -3.48 7.78 -2.39
CA GLN A 192 -4.33 6.81 -3.09
C GLN A 192 -5.75 7.35 -3.21
N THR A 193 -6.31 7.28 -4.41
CA THR A 193 -7.63 7.84 -4.75
C THR A 193 -8.54 6.75 -5.32
N PRO A 194 -9.75 6.52 -4.77
CA PRO A 194 -10.28 7.07 -3.52
C PRO A 194 -9.49 6.64 -2.26
N ASP A 195 -9.02 5.40 -2.27
CA ASP A 195 -8.40 4.70 -1.15
C ASP A 195 -7.58 3.50 -1.66
N TYR A 196 -6.86 2.81 -0.78
CA TYR A 196 -6.08 1.63 -1.16
C TYR A 196 -6.92 0.45 -1.72
N PRO A 197 -8.17 0.18 -1.27
CA PRO A 197 -9.00 -0.90 -1.80
C PRO A 197 -9.92 -0.52 -2.97
N CYS A 198 -9.55 0.45 -3.81
CA CYS A 198 -10.45 0.99 -4.83
C CYS A 198 -10.94 -0.05 -5.87
N LEU A 199 -10.15 -1.09 -6.15
CA LEU A 199 -10.53 -2.27 -6.95
C LEU A 199 -10.65 -3.54 -6.11
N MET A 200 -10.89 -3.46 -4.80
CA MET A 200 -11.16 -4.63 -3.95
C MET A 200 -12.32 -5.46 -4.50
N ALA A 201 -12.13 -6.77 -4.70
CA ALA A 201 -13.22 -7.65 -5.12
C ALA A 201 -13.88 -7.19 -6.44
N TRP A 202 -13.07 -6.78 -7.41
CA TRP A 202 -13.53 -6.26 -8.69
C TRP A 202 -14.31 -7.34 -9.47
N GLY A 203 -15.54 -7.05 -9.88
CA GLY A 203 -16.43 -8.06 -10.50
C GLY A 203 -17.22 -8.92 -9.49
N PHE A 204 -17.17 -8.57 -8.20
CA PHE A 204 -17.99 -9.17 -7.13
C PHE A 204 -18.92 -8.14 -6.47
N GLU A 205 -19.22 -7.02 -7.13
CA GLU A 205 -20.01 -5.91 -6.59
C GLU A 205 -21.36 -6.36 -6.02
N GLU A 206 -22.00 -7.34 -6.67
CA GLU A 206 -23.29 -7.92 -6.29
C GLU A 206 -23.16 -9.21 -5.45
N ARG A 207 -21.92 -9.67 -5.19
CA ARG A 207 -21.60 -10.94 -4.53
C ARG A 207 -20.51 -10.74 -3.47
N GLN A 208 -20.78 -9.84 -2.54
CA GLN A 208 -19.79 -9.37 -1.56
C GLN A 208 -19.31 -10.47 -0.61
N LEU A 209 -20.14 -11.48 -0.34
CA LEU A 209 -19.79 -12.60 0.55
C LEU A 209 -19.06 -13.76 -0.15
N ASP A 210 -18.98 -13.76 -1.48
CA ASP A 210 -18.27 -14.80 -2.22
C ASP A 210 -16.77 -14.70 -1.97
N ALA A 211 -16.09 -15.84 -1.94
CA ALA A 211 -14.63 -15.88 -1.85
C ALA A 211 -14.01 -15.21 -3.08
N LYS A 212 -13.05 -14.31 -2.86
CA LYS A 212 -12.47 -13.45 -3.92
C LYS A 212 -11.45 -14.17 -4.80
N ASN A 213 -11.09 -15.39 -4.43
CA ASN A 213 -10.34 -16.35 -5.24
C ASN A 213 -11.23 -17.14 -6.23
N SER A 214 -12.56 -16.90 -6.25
CA SER A 214 -13.48 -17.56 -7.19
C SER A 214 -13.22 -17.13 -8.64
N SER A 215 -13.38 -18.07 -9.57
CA SER A 215 -13.22 -17.84 -11.02
C SER A 215 -14.40 -17.11 -11.67
N THR A 216 -15.55 -17.06 -11.00
CA THR A 216 -16.75 -16.40 -11.53
C THR A 216 -16.78 -14.94 -11.12
N VAL A 217 -16.82 -14.02 -12.08
CA VAL A 217 -16.95 -12.56 -11.90
C VAL A 217 -18.05 -12.00 -12.81
N ASN A 218 -18.62 -10.85 -12.43
CA ASN A 218 -19.53 -10.07 -13.26
C ASN A 218 -18.75 -8.92 -13.92
N VAL A 219 -18.54 -9.03 -15.23
CA VAL A 219 -17.75 -8.05 -15.99
C VAL A 219 -18.47 -6.70 -16.10
N ASP A 220 -19.79 -6.69 -16.22
CA ASP A 220 -20.56 -5.46 -16.39
C ASP A 220 -20.47 -4.58 -15.13
N THR A 221 -20.59 -5.19 -13.95
CA THR A 221 -20.46 -4.45 -12.68
C THR A 221 -19.02 -4.01 -12.43
N ALA A 222 -18.04 -4.81 -12.85
CA ALA A 222 -16.63 -4.45 -12.82
C ALA A 222 -16.36 -3.19 -13.66
N MET A 223 -16.81 -3.15 -14.91
CA MET A 223 -16.64 -1.98 -15.78
C MET A 223 -17.37 -0.77 -15.21
N GLY A 224 -18.59 -0.95 -14.68
CA GLY A 224 -19.33 0.11 -14.02
C GLY A 224 -18.59 0.72 -12.82
N ARG A 225 -17.84 -0.08 -12.05
CA ARG A 225 -16.98 0.43 -10.98
C ARG A 225 -15.80 1.22 -11.53
N LEU A 226 -15.12 0.70 -12.55
CA LEU A 226 -13.98 1.39 -13.15
C LEU A 226 -14.38 2.73 -13.77
N GLN A 227 -15.54 2.79 -14.44
CA GLN A 227 -16.08 4.06 -14.96
C GLN A 227 -16.24 5.09 -13.83
N ARG A 228 -16.83 4.72 -12.69
CA ARG A 228 -16.98 5.62 -11.54
C ARG A 228 -15.64 6.09 -10.97
N LEU A 229 -14.62 5.21 -10.98
CA LEU A 229 -13.28 5.59 -10.54
C LEU A 229 -12.67 6.62 -11.51
N ILE A 230 -12.78 6.39 -12.82
CA ILE A 230 -12.30 7.32 -13.86
C ILE A 230 -12.99 8.68 -13.73
N ASP A 231 -14.32 8.71 -13.61
CA ASP A 231 -15.10 9.94 -13.46
C ASP A 231 -14.69 10.70 -12.19
N GLY A 232 -14.48 9.97 -11.09
CA GLY A 232 -14.10 10.54 -9.80
C GLY A 232 -12.71 11.20 -9.79
N LEU A 233 -11.78 10.79 -10.66
CA LEU A 233 -10.43 11.37 -10.73
C LEU A 233 -10.49 12.89 -10.99
N ASP A 234 -11.28 13.31 -11.97
CA ASP A 234 -11.46 14.74 -12.28
C ASP A 234 -12.48 15.38 -11.34
N GLU A 235 -13.67 14.76 -11.21
CA GLU A 235 -14.81 15.38 -10.52
C GLU A 235 -14.63 15.53 -9.00
N THR A 236 -13.85 14.64 -8.37
CA THR A 236 -13.71 14.58 -6.91
C THR A 236 -12.29 14.88 -6.43
N TYR A 237 -11.28 14.35 -7.13
CA TYR A 237 -9.89 14.38 -6.63
C TYR A 237 -9.01 15.42 -7.31
N ASN A 238 -9.49 16.09 -8.36
CA ASN A 238 -8.70 17.04 -9.15
C ASN A 238 -7.36 16.42 -9.61
N TRP A 239 -7.41 15.15 -10.02
CA TRP A 239 -6.25 14.35 -10.40
C TRP A 239 -5.69 14.80 -11.75
N ALA A 240 -4.54 15.47 -11.70
CA ALA A 240 -3.84 15.96 -12.89
C ALA A 240 -2.96 14.92 -13.62
N PRO A 241 -2.27 13.98 -12.93
CA PRO A 241 -1.30 13.11 -13.59
C PRO A 241 -1.93 12.19 -14.66
N PRO A 242 -1.24 11.93 -15.79
CA PRO A 242 -1.69 11.01 -16.84
C PRO A 242 -1.52 9.53 -16.47
N VAL A 243 -1.16 9.25 -15.21
CA VAL A 243 -1.01 7.92 -14.64
C VAL A 243 -1.73 7.86 -13.30
N VAL A 244 -2.30 6.72 -12.94
CA VAL A 244 -3.02 6.54 -11.67
C VAL A 244 -2.71 5.18 -11.06
N GLN A 245 -2.64 5.11 -9.73
CA GLN A 245 -2.48 3.86 -8.98
C GLN A 245 -3.87 3.32 -8.59
N LEU A 246 -4.12 2.04 -8.89
CA LEU A 246 -5.38 1.37 -8.57
C LEU A 246 -5.10 0.10 -7.76
N GLY A 247 -5.45 0.09 -6.47
CA GLY A 247 -5.21 -1.06 -5.60
C GLY A 247 -6.26 -2.15 -5.76
N ASN A 248 -5.84 -3.38 -6.07
CA ASN A 248 -6.69 -4.58 -6.06
C ASN A 248 -6.36 -5.42 -4.81
N GLY A 249 -7.00 -5.07 -3.70
CA GLY A 249 -6.70 -5.67 -2.41
C GLY A 249 -7.54 -5.01 -1.32
N SER A 250 -7.62 -5.65 -0.16
CA SER A 250 -8.21 -5.07 1.05
C SER A 250 -7.79 -5.88 2.28
N ASP A 251 -8.34 -5.54 3.44
CA ASP A 251 -8.19 -6.25 4.70
C ASP A 251 -8.45 -7.75 4.54
N HIS A 252 -7.41 -8.55 4.79
CA HIS A 252 -7.42 -10.02 4.82
C HIS A 252 -8.13 -10.68 3.62
N THR A 253 -8.11 -10.02 2.46
CA THR A 253 -8.80 -10.50 1.26
C THR A 253 -7.90 -11.45 0.48
N MET A 254 -8.45 -12.57 0.00
CA MET A 254 -7.72 -13.54 -0.82
C MET A 254 -7.23 -12.92 -2.13
N PRO A 255 -6.09 -13.37 -2.69
CA PRO A 255 -5.66 -12.90 -4.00
C PRO A 255 -6.73 -13.23 -5.04
N GLN A 256 -6.87 -12.38 -6.07
CA GLN A 256 -7.92 -12.49 -7.07
C GLN A 256 -7.37 -13.06 -8.40
N PRO A 257 -7.52 -14.37 -8.71
CA PRO A 257 -6.97 -14.97 -9.93
C PRO A 257 -7.59 -14.43 -11.21
N THR A 258 -8.80 -13.87 -11.14
CA THR A 258 -9.52 -13.29 -12.27
C THR A 258 -9.02 -11.90 -12.69
N LEU A 259 -8.07 -11.32 -11.96
CA LEU A 259 -7.58 -9.97 -12.21
C LEU A 259 -7.03 -9.76 -13.64
N PRO A 260 -6.16 -10.63 -14.19
CA PRO A 260 -5.61 -10.42 -15.54
C PRO A 260 -6.69 -10.39 -16.63
N MET A 261 -7.70 -11.26 -16.50
CA MET A 261 -8.86 -11.28 -17.39
C MET A 261 -9.68 -9.98 -17.29
N LEU A 262 -9.90 -9.47 -16.08
CA LEU A 262 -10.64 -8.22 -15.89
C LEU A 262 -9.88 -7.00 -16.44
N ILE A 263 -8.55 -6.98 -16.30
CA ILE A 263 -7.68 -5.97 -16.91
C ILE A 263 -7.82 -6.00 -18.44
N GLU A 264 -7.78 -7.19 -19.04
CA GLU A 264 -7.96 -7.34 -20.50
C GLU A 264 -9.35 -6.85 -20.95
N ALA A 265 -10.40 -7.25 -20.24
CA ALA A 265 -11.77 -6.81 -20.53
C ALA A 265 -11.92 -5.28 -20.42
N ALA A 266 -11.32 -4.66 -19.40
CA ALA A 266 -11.30 -3.20 -19.25
C ALA A 266 -10.54 -2.50 -20.38
N ASN A 267 -9.38 -3.02 -20.78
CA ASN A 267 -8.60 -2.44 -21.87
C ASN A 267 -9.36 -2.49 -23.21
N GLN A 268 -10.19 -3.51 -23.42
CA GLN A 268 -11.08 -3.58 -24.59
C GLN A 268 -12.27 -2.63 -24.46
N HIS A 269 -12.91 -2.58 -23.28
CA HIS A 269 -14.10 -1.76 -23.03
C HIS A 269 -13.82 -0.25 -23.07
N PHE A 270 -12.69 0.16 -22.51
CA PHE A 270 -12.27 1.56 -22.36
C PHE A 270 -11.17 1.97 -23.35
N ALA A 271 -11.14 1.35 -24.52
CA ALA A 271 -10.12 1.59 -25.54
C ALA A 271 -10.03 3.09 -25.91
N GLY A 272 -8.84 3.67 -25.71
CA GLY A 272 -8.57 5.09 -25.95
C GLY A 272 -8.92 6.02 -24.78
N VAL A 273 -9.48 5.50 -23.69
CA VAL A 273 -9.77 6.24 -22.46
C VAL A 273 -8.73 5.93 -21.39
N ILE A 274 -8.56 4.64 -21.04
CA ILE A 274 -7.58 4.16 -20.07
C ILE A 274 -6.91 2.88 -20.56
N GLU A 275 -5.61 2.74 -20.29
CA GLU A 275 -4.84 1.51 -20.45
C GLU A 275 -4.42 1.01 -19.05
N LEU A 276 -5.02 -0.09 -18.62
CA LEU A 276 -4.67 -0.78 -17.38
C LEU A 276 -3.49 -1.72 -17.56
N ARG A 277 -2.57 -1.66 -16.60
CA ARG A 277 -1.38 -2.49 -16.50
C ARG A 277 -1.34 -3.15 -15.14
N HIS A 278 -1.18 -4.47 -15.10
CA HIS A 278 -0.83 -5.16 -13.87
C HIS A 278 0.59 -4.76 -13.49
N ALA A 279 0.77 -4.15 -12.32
CA ALA A 279 2.03 -3.52 -11.96
C ALA A 279 2.30 -3.53 -10.45
N ARG A 280 3.57 -3.36 -10.09
CA ARG A 280 4.03 -3.08 -8.73
C ARG A 280 3.90 -1.59 -8.43
N PHE A 281 3.96 -1.23 -7.15
CA PHE A 281 3.96 0.19 -6.81
C PHE A 281 5.18 0.93 -7.38
N GLY A 282 6.34 0.27 -7.45
CA GLY A 282 7.56 0.86 -8.03
C GLY A 282 7.40 1.26 -9.51
N ASP A 283 6.61 0.50 -10.29
CA ASP A 283 6.38 0.80 -11.70
C ASP A 283 5.50 2.06 -11.85
N PHE A 284 4.49 2.22 -10.98
CA PHE A 284 3.71 3.46 -10.88
C PHE A 284 4.59 4.65 -10.48
N PHE A 285 5.44 4.49 -9.46
CA PHE A 285 6.28 5.58 -8.99
C PHE A 285 7.35 6.00 -9.99
N ALA A 286 7.87 5.08 -10.80
CA ALA A 286 8.74 5.42 -11.91
C ALA A 286 8.05 6.38 -12.90
N ALA A 287 6.77 6.13 -13.21
CA ALA A 287 5.99 6.96 -14.11
C ALA A 287 5.56 8.30 -13.48
N ILE A 288 5.10 8.28 -12.22
CA ILE A 288 4.63 9.51 -11.56
C ILE A 288 5.78 10.49 -11.31
N LYS A 289 6.97 9.99 -10.97
CA LYS A 289 8.16 10.82 -10.79
C LYS A 289 8.62 11.44 -12.10
N GLN A 290 8.57 10.68 -13.19
CA GLN A 290 8.86 11.23 -14.52
C GLN A 290 7.88 12.35 -14.90
N TRP A 291 6.59 12.18 -14.60
CA TRP A 291 5.61 13.25 -14.79
C TRP A 291 5.94 14.46 -13.89
N ALA A 292 6.21 14.20 -12.62
CA ALA A 292 6.51 15.20 -11.61
C ALA A 292 7.72 16.08 -11.94
N GLU A 293 8.79 15.50 -12.47
CA GLU A 293 9.99 16.23 -12.88
C GLU A 293 9.73 17.16 -14.08
N ASN A 294 8.74 16.84 -14.92
CA ASN A 294 8.38 17.61 -16.11
C ASN A 294 7.27 18.64 -15.85
N ASP A 295 6.53 18.51 -14.74
CA ASP A 295 5.46 19.42 -14.37
C ASP A 295 5.98 20.49 -13.38
N ALA A 296 6.07 21.74 -13.86
CA ALA A 296 6.55 22.87 -13.07
C ALA A 296 5.58 23.30 -11.94
N CYS A 297 4.41 22.64 -11.81
CA CYS A 297 3.35 23.03 -10.88
C CYS A 297 3.16 22.08 -9.69
N ILE A 298 4.03 21.09 -9.49
CA ILE A 298 3.97 20.26 -8.28
C ILE A 298 4.12 21.12 -7.02
N LYS A 299 3.16 20.94 -6.10
CA LYS A 299 3.15 21.67 -4.84
C LYS A 299 4.10 21.02 -3.85
N THR A 300 4.57 21.83 -2.90
CA THR A 300 5.43 21.39 -1.81
C THR A 300 4.71 21.55 -0.49
N MET A 301 4.73 20.50 0.34
CA MET A 301 4.30 20.56 1.73
C MET A 301 5.53 20.57 2.63
N GLU A 302 5.72 21.60 3.43
CA GLU A 302 6.87 21.74 4.32
C GLU A 302 6.49 21.52 5.79
N ASN A 303 7.22 20.64 6.47
CA ASN A 303 7.19 20.47 7.93
C ASN A 303 5.76 20.31 8.52
N ALA A 304 4.89 19.61 7.81
CA ALA A 304 3.54 19.30 8.25
C ALA A 304 3.34 17.80 8.32
N GLY A 305 2.67 17.34 9.37
CA GLY A 305 2.17 15.96 9.45
C GLY A 305 0.95 15.80 8.54
N LEU A 306 0.71 14.57 8.10
CA LEU A 306 -0.51 14.24 7.37
C LEU A 306 -1.53 13.71 8.38
N THR A 307 -2.31 14.60 8.98
CA THR A 307 -3.41 14.26 9.90
C THR A 307 -4.74 14.56 9.20
N THR A 308 -5.81 13.86 9.57
CA THR A 308 -7.15 14.23 9.07
C THR A 308 -7.56 15.59 9.62
N ASP A 309 -8.05 16.49 8.76
CA ASP A 309 -8.63 17.77 9.19
C ASP A 309 -9.86 17.52 10.10
N GLU A 310 -10.25 18.53 10.89
CA GLU A 310 -11.30 18.53 11.94
C GLU A 310 -12.67 17.92 11.55
N ASP A 311 -12.93 17.67 10.27
CA ASP A 311 -14.20 17.20 9.70
C ASP A 311 -14.24 15.70 9.34
N CYS A 312 -13.15 14.95 9.52
CA CYS A 312 -13.11 13.49 9.37
C CYS A 312 -13.00 12.81 10.74
N GLU A 313 -13.45 11.56 10.86
CA GLU A 313 -13.19 10.72 12.04
C GLU A 313 -11.68 10.56 12.25
N ASP A 314 -11.08 11.49 13.00
CA ASP A 314 -9.72 11.41 13.48
C ASP A 314 -9.70 10.36 14.60
N LEU A 315 -9.06 9.23 14.32
CA LEU A 315 -8.90 8.13 15.28
C LEU A 315 -7.80 8.44 16.32
N SER A 316 -7.45 9.71 16.53
CA SER A 316 -6.48 10.17 17.52
C SER A 316 -6.81 9.73 18.96
N ASP A 317 -8.07 9.42 19.25
CA ASP A 317 -8.48 8.79 20.53
C ASP A 317 -7.78 7.45 20.79
N VAL A 318 -7.25 6.76 19.77
CA VAL A 318 -6.41 5.55 19.92
C VAL A 318 -5.18 5.81 20.79
N ILE A 319 -4.61 7.03 20.76
CA ILE A 319 -3.50 7.44 21.63
C ILE A 319 -3.92 7.26 23.10
N SER A 320 -5.16 7.61 23.44
CA SER A 320 -5.71 7.48 24.79
C SER A 320 -6.17 6.06 25.15
N ALA A 321 -6.62 5.27 24.16
CA ALA A 321 -6.99 3.86 24.37
C ALA A 321 -5.77 2.99 24.72
N GLY A 322 -4.60 3.29 24.14
CA GLY A 322 -3.33 2.60 24.40
C GLY A 322 -2.68 2.90 25.76
N THR A 323 -3.15 3.90 26.51
CA THR A 323 -2.52 4.36 27.76
C THR A 323 -2.40 3.23 28.80
N TRP A 324 -3.36 2.31 28.85
CA TRP A 324 -3.28 1.14 29.74
C TRP A 324 -2.27 0.08 29.25
N GLY A 325 -2.10 -0.10 27.94
CA GLY A 325 -1.07 -0.99 27.36
C GLY A 325 0.35 -0.50 27.65
N GLY A 326 0.58 0.82 27.58
CA GLY A 326 1.85 1.45 27.96
C GLY A 326 2.15 1.34 29.47
N ILE A 327 1.13 1.46 30.33
CA ILE A 327 1.25 1.28 31.78
C ILE A 327 1.52 -0.19 32.16
N ILE A 328 0.88 -1.15 31.49
CA ILE A 328 1.11 -2.59 31.70
C ILE A 328 2.54 -2.98 31.31
N LEU A 329 3.10 -2.40 30.22
CA LEU A 329 4.50 -2.60 29.85
C LEU A 329 5.46 -2.06 30.93
N TRP A 330 5.16 -0.89 31.51
CA TRP A 330 5.97 -0.28 32.56
C TRP A 330 5.94 -1.08 33.88
N MET A 331 4.81 -1.69 34.24
CA MET A 331 4.73 -2.58 35.41
C MET A 331 5.39 -3.95 35.15
N GLY A 332 5.45 -4.41 33.89
CA GLY A 332 6.17 -5.62 33.48
C GLY A 332 7.70 -5.50 33.51
N ILE A 333 8.26 -4.31 33.26
CA ILE A 333 9.72 -4.06 33.26
C ILE A 333 10.36 -4.31 34.64
N LEU A 334 9.65 -4.04 35.74
CA LEU A 334 10.11 -4.34 37.10
C LEU A 334 10.18 -5.85 37.40
N SER A 335 9.41 -6.66 36.67
CA SER A 335 9.37 -8.12 36.83
C SER A 335 10.37 -8.83 35.91
N CYS A 336 10.64 -8.28 34.72
CA CYS A 336 11.61 -8.82 33.76
C CYS A 336 13.07 -8.61 34.17
N LEU A 337 13.41 -7.55 34.92
CA LEU A 337 14.77 -7.33 35.45
C LEU A 337 15.24 -8.45 36.39
N ALA A 338 14.32 -9.07 37.16
CA ALA A 338 14.65 -10.20 38.02
C ALA A 338 14.92 -11.50 37.24
N VAL A 339 14.22 -11.71 36.12
CA VAL A 339 14.36 -12.91 35.27
C VAL A 339 15.64 -12.85 34.43
N ILE A 340 16.03 -11.67 33.95
CA ILE A 340 17.29 -11.48 33.21
C ILE A 340 18.50 -11.72 34.12
N MET A 341 18.47 -11.26 35.37
CA MET A 341 19.56 -11.48 36.33
C MET A 341 19.70 -12.94 36.78
N MET A 342 18.60 -13.70 36.90
CA MET A 342 18.67 -15.08 37.40
C MET A 342 18.93 -16.14 36.31
N PHE A 343 18.57 -15.88 35.05
CA PHE A 343 18.57 -16.96 34.02
C PHE A 343 19.44 -16.71 32.79
N ILE A 344 19.91 -15.49 32.53
CA ILE A 344 20.70 -15.18 31.33
C ILE A 344 22.19 -15.01 31.64
N LEU A 345 22.55 -14.43 32.80
CA LEU A 345 23.95 -14.20 33.16
C LEU A 345 24.82 -15.47 33.31
N PRO A 346 24.33 -16.65 33.72
CA PRO A 346 25.19 -17.84 33.79
C PRO A 346 25.57 -18.45 32.43
N LYS A 347 24.96 -18.00 31.31
CA LYS A 347 25.24 -18.52 29.96
C LYS A 347 26.26 -17.70 29.18
N PHE A 348 26.66 -16.54 29.68
CA PHE A 348 27.80 -15.79 29.19
C PHE A 348 28.86 -15.84 30.28
N GLY A 349 29.82 -16.75 30.16
CA GLY A 349 30.88 -16.92 31.15
C GLY A 349 31.70 -15.64 31.34
N VAL A 350 31.25 -14.82 32.29
CA VAL A 350 32.01 -13.76 32.97
C VAL A 350 32.26 -14.23 34.40
#